data_AF-A0A2G6KCN8-F1
#
_entry.id   AF-A0A2G6KCN8-F1
#
_cell.length_a   1.000
_cell.length_b   1.000
_cell.length_c   1.000
_cell.angle_alpha   90.00
_cell.angle_beta   90.00
_cell.angle_gamma   90.00
#
_symmetry.space_group_name_H-M   'P 1'
#
loop_
_entity.id
_entity.type
_entity.pdbx_description
1 polymer ?
#
loop_
_entity_poly.entity_id
_entity_poly.type
_entity_poly.pdbx_seq_one_letter_code
_entity_poly.pdbx_strand_id
1 'polypeptide(L)'
;MMIALVITIIAIPVLIWSSRQGNETTAIVTTGEVIAPGTTSMPPTEASTTGPLGTAPAAYLGGTLPPTRKDPATIRIPRPSNALVGDASFDEVIGTSVSCAVKDAPYGIEVTVTNLDNSRSIRCLALSPATDLDAEVVLHRDAFAQIADLTDAPIPVEYFW
;
A
#
# COMPACT_ATOMS: atom_id res chain seq x y z
N MET A 1 -29.80 -4.65 -46.58
CA MET A 1 -30.22 -4.55 -45.16
C MET A 1 -29.33 -5.45 -44.29
N MET A 2 -28.01 -5.21 -44.29
CA MET A 2 -27.02 -6.03 -43.55
C MET A 2 -25.81 -5.21 -43.08
N ILE A 3 -25.91 -3.87 -43.15
CA ILE A 3 -24.83 -2.92 -42.79
C ILE A 3 -25.16 -2.18 -41.47
N ALA A 4 -26.43 -2.18 -41.05
CA ALA A 4 -26.87 -1.47 -39.84
C ALA A 4 -26.59 -2.22 -38.52
N LEU A 5 -26.21 -3.50 -38.57
CA LEU A 5 -26.08 -4.34 -37.37
C LEU A 5 -24.65 -4.36 -36.78
N VAL A 6 -23.65 -3.83 -37.50
CA VAL A 6 -22.24 -3.81 -37.07
C VAL A 6 -21.92 -2.60 -36.18
N ILE A 7 -22.69 -1.52 -36.26
CA ILE A 7 -22.38 -0.25 -35.57
C ILE A 7 -22.75 -0.29 -34.07
N THR A 8 -23.68 -1.15 -33.64
CA THR A 8 -24.11 -1.23 -32.22
C THR A 8 -23.16 -2.03 -31.32
N ILE A 9 -22.25 -2.84 -31.86
CA ILE A 9 -21.34 -3.68 -31.05
C ILE A 9 -20.09 -2.89 -30.59
N ILE A 10 -19.77 -1.76 -31.22
CA ILE A 10 -18.58 -0.94 -30.92
C ILE A 10 -18.89 0.19 -29.90
N ALA A 11 -20.16 0.56 -29.72
CA ALA A 11 -20.53 1.70 -28.87
C ALA A 11 -20.48 1.42 -27.35
N ILE A 12 -20.58 0.15 -26.94
CA ILE A 12 -20.63 -0.24 -25.53
C ILE A 12 -19.24 -0.20 -24.84
N PRO A 13 -18.13 -0.69 -25.43
CA PRO A 13 -16.83 -0.66 -24.75
C PRO A 13 -16.24 0.76 -24.58
N VAL A 14 -16.61 1.73 -25.42
CA VAL A 14 -16.06 3.11 -25.33
C VAL A 14 -16.68 3.93 -24.18
N LEU A 15 -17.96 3.68 -23.85
CA LEU A 15 -18.66 4.38 -22.76
C LEU A 15 -18.18 3.98 -21.36
N ILE A 16 -17.60 2.79 -21.21
CA ILE A 16 -17.06 2.30 -19.92
C ILE A 16 -15.68 2.90 -19.62
N TRP A 17 -14.96 3.38 -20.64
CA TRP A 17 -13.65 4.02 -20.46
C TRP A 17 -13.77 5.51 -20.09
N SER A 18 -14.76 6.24 -20.65
CA SER A 18 -14.99 7.65 -20.30
C SER A 18 -15.59 7.89 -18.92
N SER A 19 -16.28 6.91 -18.32
CA SER A 19 -16.85 7.04 -16.97
C SER A 19 -15.84 6.83 -15.84
N ARG A 20 -14.60 6.41 -16.16
CA ARG A 20 -13.51 6.27 -15.18
C ARG A 20 -12.68 7.54 -14.96
N GLN A 21 -12.86 8.59 -15.76
CA GLN A 21 -12.03 9.81 -15.71
C GLN A 21 -12.64 10.99 -14.94
N GLY A 22 -13.65 10.79 -14.09
CA GLY A 22 -14.30 11.89 -13.39
C GLY A 22 -14.48 11.65 -11.90
N ASN A 23 -13.45 11.91 -11.09
CA ASN A 23 -13.64 12.47 -9.75
C ASN A 23 -12.35 13.05 -9.14
N GLU A 24 -11.92 14.22 -9.60
CA GLU A 24 -11.03 15.08 -8.79
C GLU A 24 -11.90 16.15 -8.10
N THR A 25 -12.30 15.87 -6.86
CA THR A 25 -12.94 16.88 -6.02
C THR A 25 -11.85 17.69 -5.32
N THR A 26 -11.57 18.88 -5.86
CA THR A 26 -10.71 19.90 -5.25
C THR A 26 -11.38 20.46 -3.99
N ALA A 27 -10.87 20.09 -2.81
CA ALA A 27 -11.21 20.77 -1.55
C ALA A 27 -10.19 21.89 -1.29
N ILE A 28 -10.70 23.12 -1.27
CA ILE A 28 -9.99 24.33 -0.87
C ILE A 28 -9.95 24.35 0.66
N VAL A 29 -8.76 24.41 1.26
CA VAL A 29 -8.61 24.76 2.69
C VAL A 29 -7.61 25.91 2.81
N THR A 30 -8.16 27.05 3.22
CA THR A 30 -7.44 28.26 3.61
C THR A 30 -7.08 28.19 5.10
N THR A 31 -5.87 28.61 5.46
CA THR A 31 -5.39 29.13 6.76
C THR A 31 -3.86 28.96 6.73
N GLY A 32 -3.00 29.89 7.14
CA GLY A 32 -3.08 31.04 8.03
C GLY A 32 -1.67 31.17 8.64
N GLU A 33 -1.24 32.40 8.90
CA GLU A 33 0.16 32.85 9.01
C GLU A 33 0.94 32.42 10.27
N VAL A 34 2.26 32.53 10.13
CA VAL A 34 3.44 32.50 11.04
C VAL A 34 3.19 33.04 12.46
N ILE A 35 3.90 32.55 13.50
CA ILE A 35 4.84 33.25 14.42
C ILE A 35 5.36 32.26 15.50
N ALA A 36 6.68 32.19 15.67
CA ALA A 36 7.38 31.46 16.73
C ALA A 36 7.32 32.18 18.09
N PRO A 37 7.29 31.49 19.24
CA PRO A 37 7.57 32.13 20.52
C PRO A 37 8.83 31.55 21.19
N GLY A 38 9.76 32.44 21.53
CA GLY A 38 10.65 32.23 22.67
C GLY A 38 9.89 32.53 23.97
N THR A 39 10.30 31.92 25.09
CA THR A 39 9.78 32.28 26.41
C THR A 39 10.87 32.20 27.47
N THR A 40 11.18 33.35 28.06
CA THR A 40 11.95 33.48 29.30
C THR A 40 11.04 33.22 30.50
N SER A 41 11.62 32.57 31.49
CA SER A 41 11.08 32.04 32.76
C SER A 41 10.61 33.10 33.78
N MET A 42 9.46 32.84 34.45
CA MET A 42 9.23 33.07 35.90
C MET A 42 7.95 32.34 36.39
N PRO A 43 7.85 31.93 37.68
CA PRO A 43 6.82 31.01 38.18
C PRO A 43 5.56 31.73 38.73
N PRO A 44 4.37 31.09 38.76
CA PRO A 44 3.14 31.72 39.27
C PRO A 44 2.82 31.35 40.73
N THR A 45 2.44 32.38 41.49
CA THR A 45 1.73 32.34 42.78
C THR A 45 0.31 31.78 42.59
N GLU A 46 -0.12 30.86 43.46
CA GLU A 46 -1.46 30.27 43.44
C GLU A 46 -2.55 31.29 43.81
N ALA A 47 -3.51 31.50 42.91
CA ALA A 47 -4.74 32.25 43.17
C ALA A 47 -5.95 31.36 42.89
N SER A 48 -6.71 31.03 43.94
CA SER A 48 -8.03 30.43 43.80
C SER A 48 -9.06 31.55 43.66
N THR A 49 -9.76 31.61 42.52
CA THR A 49 -10.81 32.61 42.28
C THR A 49 -12.19 31.94 42.35
N THR A 50 -12.99 32.29 43.35
CA THR A 50 -14.39 31.85 43.46
C THR A 50 -15.26 32.72 42.55
N GLY A 51 -15.76 32.14 41.45
CA GLY A 51 -16.71 32.77 40.54
C GLY A 51 -18.17 32.32 40.79
N PRO A 52 -19.17 33.04 40.25
CA PRO A 52 -20.59 32.78 40.48
C PRO A 52 -21.13 31.46 39.88
N LEU A 53 -20.30 30.68 39.20
CA LEU A 53 -20.62 29.37 38.62
C LEU A 53 -20.12 28.18 39.47
N GLY A 54 -19.60 28.45 40.67
CA GLY A 54 -18.99 27.47 41.55
C GLY A 54 -17.45 27.44 41.46
N THR A 55 -16.81 26.84 42.46
CA THR A 55 -15.36 26.72 42.58
C THR A 55 -14.81 25.77 41.53
N ALA A 56 -14.11 26.29 40.52
CA ALA A 56 -13.25 25.47 39.65
C ALA A 56 -11.93 25.19 40.40
N PRO A 57 -11.48 23.92 40.51
CA PRO A 57 -10.17 23.63 41.07
C PRO A 57 -9.09 24.25 40.18
N ALA A 58 -8.10 24.93 40.78
CA ALA A 58 -6.95 25.44 40.06
C ALA A 58 -6.23 24.29 39.35
N ALA A 59 -6.08 24.39 38.03
CA ALA A 59 -5.28 23.44 37.27
C ALA A 59 -3.81 23.65 37.64
N TYR A 60 -3.22 22.64 38.28
CA TYR A 60 -1.84 22.67 38.76
C TYR A 60 -0.83 22.84 37.61
N LEU A 61 -0.03 23.90 37.67
CA LEU A 61 1.26 24.02 36.96
C LEU A 61 2.42 23.39 37.77
N GLY A 62 2.09 22.47 38.71
CA GLY A 62 3.03 21.68 39.48
C GLY A 62 3.12 20.28 38.87
N GLY A 63 4.20 20.01 38.14
CA GLY A 63 4.37 18.81 37.36
C GLY A 63 4.26 17.51 38.17
N THR A 64 3.17 16.79 37.94
CA THR A 64 3.18 15.34 37.67
C THR A 64 1.97 15.05 36.80
N LEU A 65 2.21 14.83 35.50
CA LEU A 65 1.21 14.26 34.62
C LEU A 65 0.82 12.89 35.19
N PRO A 66 -0.48 12.53 35.27
CA PRO A 66 -0.87 11.15 35.55
C PRO A 66 -0.14 10.25 34.54
N PRO A 67 0.45 9.10 34.94
CA PRO A 67 1.11 8.21 34.01
C PRO A 67 0.07 7.46 33.17
N THR A 68 -0.68 8.17 32.34
CA THR A 68 -1.45 7.55 31.27
C THR A 68 -0.63 7.67 30.00
N ARG A 69 0.56 7.06 30.02
CA ARG A 69 1.20 6.63 28.78
C ARG A 69 0.31 5.52 28.24
N LYS A 70 -0.76 5.91 27.55
CA LYS A 70 -1.49 5.01 26.66
C LYS A 70 -0.43 4.51 25.69
N ASP A 71 -0.01 3.27 25.89
CA ASP A 71 0.91 2.58 25.02
C ASP A 71 0.40 2.81 23.58
N PRO A 72 1.22 3.32 22.64
CA PRO A 72 0.77 3.49 21.28
C PRO A 72 0.10 2.19 20.81
N ALA A 73 -1.07 2.31 20.20
CA ALA A 73 -1.78 1.17 19.68
C ALA A 73 -0.83 0.44 18.71
N THR A 74 -0.41 -0.77 19.08
CA THR A 74 0.37 -1.63 18.20
C THR A 74 -0.54 -2.03 17.04
N ILE A 75 -0.30 -1.45 15.86
CA ILE A 75 -0.97 -1.84 14.63
C ILE A 75 -0.28 -3.12 14.15
N ARG A 76 -0.95 -4.27 14.33
CA ARG A 76 -0.51 -5.52 13.70
C ARG A 76 -1.07 -5.55 12.28
N ILE A 77 -0.20 -5.42 11.29
CA ILE A 77 -0.54 -5.67 9.90
C ILE A 77 -0.63 -7.19 9.73
N PRO A 78 -1.78 -7.75 9.34
CA PRO A 78 -1.88 -9.17 9.01
C PRO A 78 -0.91 -9.47 7.86
N ARG A 79 0.07 -10.33 8.10
CA ARG A 79 0.89 -10.90 7.02
C ARG A 79 0.27 -12.23 6.60
N PRO A 80 0.25 -12.55 5.29
CA PRO A 80 -0.11 -13.89 4.86
C PRO A 80 0.84 -14.88 5.55
N SER A 81 0.29 -15.99 6.07
CA SER A 81 1.09 -17.00 6.80
C SER A 81 2.12 -17.70 5.92
N ASN A 82 1.93 -17.61 4.60
CA ASN A 82 2.71 -18.30 3.58
C ASN A 82 3.53 -17.30 2.74
N ALA A 83 3.93 -16.17 3.32
CA ALA A 83 4.83 -15.24 2.64
C ALA A 83 6.26 -15.79 2.70
N LEU A 84 6.80 -16.12 1.53
CA LEU A 84 8.19 -16.51 1.35
C LEU A 84 8.93 -15.37 0.66
N VAL A 85 10.23 -15.27 0.92
CA VAL A 85 11.12 -14.27 0.32
C VAL A 85 12.15 -15.00 -0.52
N GLY A 86 12.37 -14.52 -1.74
CA GLY A 86 13.34 -15.08 -2.66
C GLY A 86 13.66 -14.12 -3.80
N ASP A 87 14.43 -14.60 -4.76
CA ASP A 87 14.76 -13.84 -5.95
C ASP A 87 13.77 -14.17 -7.07
N ALA A 88 13.33 -13.14 -7.79
CA ALA A 88 12.59 -13.28 -9.03
C ALA A 88 13.45 -12.98 -10.25
N SER A 89 13.28 -13.79 -11.28
CA SER A 89 13.81 -13.54 -12.62
C SER A 89 12.70 -13.67 -13.66
N PHE A 90 13.06 -13.51 -14.93
CA PHE A 90 12.14 -13.68 -16.05
C PHE A 90 12.66 -14.70 -17.06
N ASP A 91 11.71 -15.35 -17.74
CA ASP A 91 11.97 -16.22 -18.88
C ASP A 91 10.89 -16.00 -19.95
N GLU A 92 11.28 -16.12 -21.21
CA GLU A 92 10.39 -16.04 -22.38
C GLU A 92 9.72 -17.40 -22.68
N VAL A 93 10.23 -18.50 -22.11
CA VAL A 93 9.65 -19.85 -22.27
C VAL A 93 8.35 -20.03 -21.47
N ILE A 94 8.10 -19.17 -20.47
CA ILE A 94 6.83 -19.16 -19.73
C ILE A 94 5.68 -18.86 -20.71
N GLY A 95 4.69 -19.74 -20.80
CA GLY A 95 3.74 -19.70 -21.91
C GLY A 95 2.89 -18.42 -22.04
N THR A 96 2.56 -17.75 -20.93
CA THR A 96 1.76 -16.51 -20.97
C THR A 96 2.20 -15.51 -19.91
N SER A 97 1.87 -14.23 -20.10
CA SER A 97 2.12 -13.16 -19.11
C SER A 97 1.38 -13.32 -17.78
N VAL A 98 0.40 -14.23 -17.71
CA VAL A 98 -0.35 -14.54 -16.49
C VAL A 98 0.23 -15.74 -15.78
N SER A 99 1.20 -16.44 -16.38
CA SER A 99 1.80 -17.65 -15.85
C SER A 99 3.13 -17.37 -15.15
N CYS A 100 3.45 -18.18 -14.14
CA CYS A 100 4.73 -18.15 -13.47
C CYS A 100 5.14 -19.55 -13.02
N ALA A 101 6.44 -19.73 -12.80
CA ALA A 101 7.00 -20.89 -12.13
C ALA A 101 7.49 -20.47 -10.75
N VAL A 102 7.10 -21.21 -9.72
CA VAL A 102 7.44 -20.93 -8.33
C VAL A 102 7.81 -22.26 -7.69
N LYS A 103 8.97 -22.33 -7.04
CA LYS A 103 9.56 -23.58 -6.56
C LYS A 103 8.65 -24.33 -5.56
N ASP A 104 8.02 -23.60 -4.65
CA ASP A 104 7.20 -24.17 -3.56
C ASP A 104 5.68 -24.03 -3.77
N ALA A 105 5.22 -23.38 -4.84
CA ALA A 105 3.79 -23.18 -5.07
C ALA A 105 3.14 -24.41 -5.74
N PRO A 106 1.95 -24.85 -5.28
CA PRO A 106 1.20 -25.88 -5.97
C PRO A 106 0.75 -25.44 -7.36
N TYR A 107 0.66 -26.40 -8.29
CA TYR A 107 0.15 -26.15 -9.64
C TYR A 107 -1.28 -25.58 -9.62
N GLY A 108 -1.53 -24.56 -10.43
CA GLY A 108 -2.84 -23.96 -10.66
C GLY A 108 -3.29 -22.99 -9.58
N ILE A 109 -2.40 -22.59 -8.66
CA ILE A 109 -2.70 -21.61 -7.62
C ILE A 109 -2.28 -20.20 -8.07
N GLU A 110 -3.06 -19.19 -7.69
CA GLU A 110 -2.71 -17.78 -7.89
C GLU A 110 -1.68 -17.35 -6.84
N VAL A 111 -0.51 -16.94 -7.30
CA VAL A 111 0.58 -16.42 -6.48
C VAL A 111 0.62 -14.91 -6.64
N THR A 112 0.68 -14.19 -5.53
CA THR A 112 0.97 -12.76 -5.52
C THR A 112 2.46 -12.58 -5.31
N VAL A 113 3.12 -11.90 -6.24
CA VAL A 113 4.56 -11.60 -6.20
C VAL A 113 4.74 -10.09 -6.03
N THR A 114 5.49 -9.68 -5.02
CA THR A 114 5.74 -8.28 -4.67
C THR A 114 7.23 -7.99 -4.68
N ASN A 115 7.63 -7.01 -5.49
CA ASN A 115 9.00 -6.51 -5.49
C ASN A 115 9.27 -5.74 -4.18
N LEU A 116 10.29 -6.14 -3.44
CA LEU A 116 10.65 -5.56 -2.15
C LEU A 116 11.32 -4.18 -2.29
N ASP A 117 11.91 -3.87 -3.44
CA ASP A 117 12.61 -2.59 -3.69
C ASP A 117 11.64 -1.44 -3.99
N ASN A 118 10.50 -1.74 -4.64
CA ASN A 118 9.56 -0.70 -5.10
C ASN A 118 8.10 -0.95 -4.71
N SER A 119 7.82 -2.03 -3.96
CA SER A 119 6.48 -2.42 -3.50
C SER A 119 5.45 -2.64 -4.61
N ARG A 120 5.87 -2.88 -5.85
CA ARG A 120 4.96 -3.25 -6.94
C ARG A 120 4.63 -4.72 -6.87
N SER A 121 3.37 -5.05 -7.07
CA SER A 121 2.89 -6.44 -7.02
C SER A 121 2.20 -6.86 -8.32
N ILE A 122 2.34 -8.13 -8.64
CA ILE A 122 1.63 -8.79 -9.74
C ILE A 122 1.04 -10.11 -9.26
N ARG A 123 -0.04 -10.56 -9.90
CA ARG A 123 -0.65 -11.87 -9.69
C ARG A 123 -0.38 -12.75 -10.89
N CYS A 124 0.02 -13.99 -10.64
CA CYS A 124 0.29 -14.98 -11.67
C CYS A 124 -0.20 -16.37 -11.24
N LEU A 125 -0.45 -17.23 -12.21
CA LEU A 125 -0.84 -18.62 -12.00
C LEU A 125 0.39 -19.52 -12.04
N ALA A 126 0.62 -20.28 -10.97
CA ALA A 126 1.71 -21.24 -10.90
C ALA A 126 1.45 -22.42 -11.87
N LEU A 127 2.24 -22.52 -12.95
CA LEU A 127 2.07 -23.57 -13.97
C LEU A 127 2.99 -24.79 -13.77
N SER A 128 3.95 -24.73 -12.85
CA SER A 128 4.78 -25.88 -12.53
C SER A 128 5.41 -25.69 -11.16
N PRO A 129 5.44 -26.73 -10.29
CA PRO A 129 6.36 -26.77 -9.16
C PRO A 129 7.75 -27.01 -9.75
N ALA A 130 8.40 -25.95 -10.20
CA ALA A 130 9.65 -26.07 -10.89
C ALA A 130 10.76 -26.28 -9.85
N THR A 131 11.23 -27.52 -9.76
CA THR A 131 12.24 -27.93 -8.77
C THR A 131 13.64 -27.41 -9.14
N ASP A 132 13.88 -27.22 -10.44
CA ASP A 132 15.12 -26.74 -11.04
C ASP A 132 14.92 -25.35 -11.68
N LEU A 133 14.57 -24.35 -10.87
CA LEU A 133 14.58 -22.97 -11.32
C LEU A 133 15.91 -22.29 -10.98
N ASP A 134 16.37 -21.42 -11.88
CA ASP A 134 17.51 -20.53 -11.63
C ASP A 134 17.20 -19.44 -10.58
N ALA A 135 15.92 -19.17 -10.34
CA ALA A 135 15.42 -18.22 -9.35
C ALA A 135 14.19 -18.81 -8.64
N GLU A 136 13.89 -18.35 -7.42
CA GLU A 136 12.78 -18.88 -6.62
C GLU A 136 11.42 -18.66 -7.30
N VAL A 137 11.30 -17.54 -8.01
CA VAL A 137 10.15 -17.19 -8.86
C VAL A 137 10.64 -16.84 -10.26
N VAL A 138 10.09 -17.49 -11.27
CA VAL A 138 10.33 -17.13 -12.67
C VAL A 138 9.02 -16.66 -13.30
N LEU A 139 9.02 -15.39 -13.70
CA LEU A 139 7.88 -14.73 -14.34
C LEU A 139 8.05 -14.74 -15.86
N HIS A 140 6.95 -14.56 -16.58
CA HIS A 140 7.04 -14.15 -17.97
C HIS A 140 7.72 -12.78 -18.10
N ARG A 141 8.49 -12.55 -19.16
CA ARG A 141 9.16 -11.27 -19.45
C ARG A 141 8.24 -10.04 -19.30
N ASP A 142 7.05 -10.07 -19.90
CA ASP A 142 6.09 -8.94 -19.80
C ASP A 142 5.48 -8.77 -18.41
N ALA A 143 5.42 -9.85 -17.61
CA ALA A 143 4.94 -9.79 -16.23
C ALA A 143 6.02 -9.17 -15.32
N PHE A 144 7.27 -9.56 -15.54
CA PHE A 144 8.43 -9.00 -14.85
C PHE A 144 8.57 -7.50 -15.13
N ALA A 145 8.42 -7.10 -16.41
CA ALA A 145 8.48 -5.70 -16.84
C ALA A 145 7.45 -4.77 -16.15
N GLN A 146 6.40 -5.32 -15.52
CA GLN A 146 5.43 -4.54 -14.75
C GLN A 146 5.94 -4.19 -13.34
N ILE A 147 6.79 -5.05 -12.76
CA ILE A 147 7.30 -4.91 -11.39
C ILE A 147 8.76 -4.41 -11.34
N ALA A 148 9.55 -4.57 -12.40
CA ALA A 148 10.93 -4.06 -12.51
C ALA A 148 11.36 -3.92 -13.97
N ASP A 149 12.53 -3.30 -14.21
CA ASP A 149 13.17 -3.34 -15.52
C ASP A 149 13.86 -4.70 -15.71
N LEU A 150 13.88 -5.22 -16.95
CA LEU A 150 14.53 -6.49 -17.28
C LEU A 150 16.04 -6.46 -16.98
N THR A 151 16.67 -5.28 -16.98
CA THR A 151 18.10 -5.16 -16.64
C THR A 151 18.40 -5.35 -15.15
N ASP A 152 17.38 -5.24 -14.30
CA ASP A 152 17.52 -5.32 -12.85
C ASP A 152 17.39 -6.77 -12.35
N ALA A 153 17.12 -7.73 -13.24
CA ALA A 153 17.02 -9.13 -12.88
C ALA A 153 18.38 -9.71 -12.45
N PRO A 154 18.44 -10.53 -11.39
CA PRO A 154 17.35 -10.91 -10.48
C PRO A 154 17.02 -9.83 -9.42
N ILE A 155 15.73 -9.71 -9.07
CA ILE A 155 15.22 -8.76 -8.05
C ILE A 155 14.74 -9.49 -6.79
N PRO A 156 14.85 -8.88 -5.60
CA PRO A 156 14.29 -9.43 -4.37
C PRO A 156 12.76 -9.29 -4.35
N VAL A 157 12.06 -10.41 -4.13
CA VAL A 157 10.60 -10.45 -4.05
C VAL A 157 10.09 -11.19 -2.81
N GLU A 158 8.91 -10.80 -2.37
CA GLU A 158 8.06 -11.57 -1.47
C GLU A 158 6.92 -12.18 -2.29
N TYR A 159 6.65 -13.47 -2.10
CA TYR A 159 5.58 -14.18 -2.77
C TYR A 159 4.75 -15.01 -1.81
N PHE A 160 3.45 -15.10 -2.06
CA PHE A 160 2.51 -15.87 -1.25
C PHE A 160 1.32 -16.35 -2.08
N TRP A 161 0.65 -17.38 -1.56
CA TRP A 161 -0.58 -17.94 -2.09
C TRP A 161 -1.56 -18.35 -0.97
#